data_AF-A0A381VJZ4-F1
#
_entry.id   AF-A0A381VJZ4-F1
#
_cell.length_a   1.000
_cell.length_b   1.000
_cell.length_c   1.000
_cell.angle_alpha   90.00
_cell.angle_beta   90.00
_cell.angle_gamma   90.00
#
_symmetry.space_group_name_H-M   'P 1'
#
loop_
_entity.id
_entity.type
_entity.pdbx_description
1 polymer ?
#
loop_
_entity_poly.entity_id
_entity_poly.type
_entity_poly.pdbx_seq_one_letter_code
_entity_poly.pdbx_strand_id
1 'polypeptide(L)'
;VDQVHNRGGWGYGMNSIEALSMGLCCVTELVPEYIDFIPDNPFVNVNSDTLKNKLQELVENPNKILEHKKYSKEWVIKYHDLHNTVDSLYRYYSERKWV
;
A
#
# COMPACT_ATOMS: atom_id res chain seq x y z
N VAL A 1 0.02 -10.33 -6.04
CA VAL A 1 1.48 -10.06 -5.96
C VAL A 1 1.75 -8.91 -6.91
N ASP A 2 2.45 -7.88 -6.45
CA ASP A 2 2.78 -6.70 -7.23
C ASP A 2 4.20 -6.81 -7.82
N GLN A 3 5.24 -6.48 -7.05
CA GLN A 3 6.65 -6.58 -7.45
C GLN A 3 7.46 -7.40 -6.45
N VAL A 4 8.44 -8.16 -6.96
CA VAL A 4 9.48 -8.83 -6.16
C VAL A 4 10.83 -8.58 -6.84
N HIS A 5 11.92 -8.56 -6.07
CA HIS A 5 13.31 -8.44 -6.51
C HIS A 5 13.78 -7.03 -6.92
N ASN A 6 13.03 -5.99 -6.56
CA ASN A 6 13.39 -4.58 -6.79
C ASN A 6 13.90 -4.26 -8.22
N ARG A 7 13.30 -4.87 -9.24
CA ARG A 7 13.76 -4.71 -10.64
C ARG A 7 13.15 -3.50 -11.36
N GLY A 8 11.97 -3.05 -10.91
CA GLY A 8 11.25 -1.89 -11.46
C GLY A 8 11.43 -0.60 -10.66
N GLY A 9 12.22 -0.63 -9.58
CA GLY A 9 12.35 0.49 -8.64
C GLY A 9 11.13 0.67 -7.73
N TRP A 10 11.12 1.82 -7.04
CA TRP A 10 10.14 2.19 -6.00
C TRP A 10 9.34 3.38 -6.48
N GLY A 11 8.26 3.12 -7.20
CA GLY A 11 7.28 4.15 -7.58
C GLY A 11 6.23 4.35 -6.49
N TYR A 12 5.23 5.16 -6.78
CA TYR A 12 4.08 5.35 -5.88
C TYR A 12 3.29 4.05 -5.64
N GLY A 13 3.31 3.11 -6.60
CA GLY A 13 2.61 1.83 -6.47
C GLY A 13 1.09 1.95 -6.61
N MET A 14 0.58 2.75 -7.56
CA MET A 14 -0.86 2.99 -7.71
C MET A 14 -1.68 1.70 -7.84
N ASN A 15 -1.19 0.69 -8.57
CA ASN A 15 -1.86 -0.60 -8.70
C ASN A 15 -2.10 -1.28 -7.35
N SER A 16 -1.10 -1.22 -6.46
CA SER A 16 -1.12 -1.69 -5.10
C SER A 16 -2.11 -0.87 -4.26
N ILE A 17 -2.13 0.45 -4.39
CA ILE A 17 -3.12 1.32 -3.71
C ILE A 17 -4.56 1.01 -4.16
N GLU A 18 -4.79 0.85 -5.46
CA GLU A 18 -6.10 0.49 -6.03
C GLU A 18 -6.55 -0.89 -5.53
N ALA A 19 -5.66 -1.88 -5.50
CA ALA A 19 -5.93 -3.20 -4.96
C ALA A 19 -6.28 -3.14 -3.45
N LEU A 20 -5.53 -2.37 -2.66
CA LEU A 20 -5.82 -2.14 -1.24
C LEU A 20 -7.19 -1.46 -1.04
N SER A 21 -7.59 -0.54 -1.93
CA SER A 21 -8.89 0.14 -1.88
C SER A 21 -10.06 -0.83 -2.06
N MET A 22 -9.87 -1.89 -2.86
CA MET A 22 -10.81 -2.99 -3.01
C MET A 22 -10.77 -3.96 -1.83
N GLY A 23 -9.77 -3.82 -0.94
CA GLY A 23 -9.54 -4.67 0.21
C GLY A 23 -8.82 -5.96 -0.15
N LEU A 24 -7.99 -5.95 -1.20
CA LEU A 24 -7.15 -7.07 -1.58
C LEU A 24 -5.85 -7.06 -0.77
N CYS A 25 -5.33 -8.27 -0.50
CA CYS A 25 -4.03 -8.43 0.13
C CYS A 25 -2.90 -8.23 -0.90
N CYS A 26 -2.10 -7.18 -0.70
CA CYS A 26 -1.02 -6.81 -1.61
C CYS A 26 0.31 -7.33 -1.09
N VAL A 27 0.84 -8.33 -1.79
CA VAL A 27 2.15 -8.94 -1.53
C VAL A 27 3.18 -8.30 -2.44
N THR A 28 4.18 -7.65 -1.86
CA THR A 28 5.24 -6.95 -2.59
C THR A 28 6.53 -6.96 -1.78
N GLU A 29 7.66 -6.82 -2.44
CA GLU A 29 8.93 -6.59 -1.75
C GLU A 29 9.07 -5.11 -1.44
N LEU A 30 9.38 -4.76 -0.18
CA LEU A 30 9.65 -3.41 0.32
C LEU A 30 11.06 -3.35 0.93
N VAL A 31 11.85 -2.35 0.51
CA VAL A 31 13.14 -2.03 1.14
C VAL A 31 12.94 -1.37 2.51
N PRO A 32 13.93 -1.50 3.44
CA PRO A 32 13.84 -0.93 4.77
C PRO A 32 13.47 0.57 4.79
N GLU A 33 14.06 1.36 3.90
CA GLU A 33 13.80 2.80 3.80
C GLU A 33 12.33 3.10 3.49
N TYR A 34 11.68 2.25 2.71
CA TYR A 34 10.26 2.41 2.38
C TYR A 34 9.37 1.99 3.55
N ILE A 35 9.76 0.93 4.27
CA ILE A 35 9.06 0.51 5.49
C ILE A 35 9.11 1.62 6.54
N ASP A 36 10.27 2.26 6.70
CA ASP A 36 10.44 3.38 7.64
C ASP A 36 9.65 4.62 7.21
N PHE A 37 9.53 4.85 5.89
CA PHE A 37 8.74 5.96 5.34
C PHE A 37 7.23 5.77 5.54
N ILE A 38 6.72 4.54 5.45
CA ILE A 38 5.31 4.19 5.66
C ILE A 38 5.16 3.05 6.69
N PRO A 39 5.39 3.31 7.98
CA PRO A 39 5.51 2.26 9.00
C PRO A 39 4.21 1.52 9.29
N ASP A 40 3.06 2.12 8.98
CA ASP A 40 1.73 1.50 9.14
C ASP A 40 1.19 0.93 7.81
N ASN A 41 2.03 0.71 6.81
CA ASN A 41 1.57 0.19 5.53
C ASN A 41 0.91 -1.20 5.66
N PRO A 42 -0.14 -1.48 4.86
CA PRO A 42 -0.81 -2.77 4.85
C PRO A 42 -0.15 -3.76 3.88
N PHE A 43 1.07 -3.54 3.41
CA PHE A 43 1.69 -4.48 2.47
C PHE A 43 2.19 -5.72 3.19
N VAL A 44 2.02 -6.87 2.54
CA VAL A 44 2.71 -8.08 2.95
C VAL A 44 4.10 -8.07 2.33
N ASN A 45 5.07 -7.64 3.12
CA ASN A 45 6.47 -7.59 2.68
C ASN A 45 7.03 -9.01 2.47
N VAL A 46 7.63 -9.24 1.31
CA VAL A 46 8.28 -10.49 0.93
C VAL A 46 9.59 -10.20 0.21
N ASN A 47 10.38 -11.24 -0.02
CA ASN A 47 11.48 -11.23 -0.97
C ASN A 47 11.44 -12.52 -1.79
N SER A 48 12.44 -12.73 -2.63
CA SER A 48 12.49 -13.90 -3.52
C SER A 48 12.54 -15.23 -2.76
N ASP A 49 13.11 -15.24 -1.57
CA ASP A 49 13.25 -16.44 -0.74
C ASP A 49 11.98 -16.74 0.07
N THR A 50 11.21 -15.70 0.44
CA THR A 50 10.06 -15.81 1.35
C THR A 50 8.72 -15.80 0.65
N LEU A 51 8.64 -15.39 -0.63
CA LEU A 51 7.41 -15.27 -1.39
C LEU A 51 6.54 -16.53 -1.34
N LYS A 52 7.13 -17.70 -1.61
CA LYS A 52 6.39 -18.97 -1.66
C LYS A 52 5.73 -19.29 -0.32
N ASN A 53 6.51 -19.26 0.76
CA ASN A 53 6.03 -19.60 2.10
C ASN A 53 4.94 -18.61 2.55
N LYS A 54 5.11 -17.33 2.23
CA LYS A 54 4.12 -16.30 2.57
C LYS A 54 2.81 -16.49 1.83
N LEU A 55 2.86 -16.84 0.54
CA LEU A 55 1.65 -17.13 -0.23
C LEU A 55 0.90 -18.36 0.31
N GLN A 56 1.62 -19.42 0.70
CA GLN A 56 1.00 -20.59 1.34
C GLN A 56 0.31 -20.21 2.65
N GLU A 57 1.00 -19.46 3.52
CA GLU A 57 0.41 -18.97 4.77
C GLU A 57 -0.88 -18.17 4.54
N LEU A 58 -0.88 -17.26 3.55
CA LEU A 58 -2.03 -16.43 3.24
C LEU A 58 -3.23 -17.24 2.74
N VAL A 59 -2.99 -18.22 1.86
CA VAL A 59 -4.05 -19.08 1.31
C VAL A 59 -4.65 -20.00 2.38
N GLU A 60 -3.82 -20.49 3.31
CA GLU A 60 -4.24 -21.39 4.39
C GLU A 60 -4.97 -20.65 5.54
N ASN A 61 -4.90 -19.31 5.60
CA ASN A 61 -5.44 -18.52 6.69
C ASN A 61 -6.44 -17.44 6.21
N PRO A 62 -7.67 -17.83 5.80
CA PRO A 62 -8.67 -16.89 5.25
C PRO A 62 -9.07 -15.79 6.24
N ASN A 63 -9.06 -16.06 7.55
CA ASN A 63 -9.36 -15.03 8.56
C ASN A 63 -8.33 -13.89 8.57
N LYS A 64 -7.04 -14.21 8.40
CA LYS A 64 -5.98 -13.19 8.27
C LYS A 64 -6.22 -12.30 7.04
N ILE A 65 -6.72 -12.87 5.94
CA ILE A 65 -7.08 -12.11 4.73
C ILE A 65 -8.25 -11.15 5.00
N LEU A 66 -9.24 -11.55 5.79
CA LEU A 66 -10.36 -10.69 6.15
C LEU A 66 -9.94 -9.52 7.05
N GLU A 67 -9.06 -9.77 8.02
CA GLU A 67 -8.46 -8.72 8.85
C GLU A 67 -7.66 -7.75 7.99
N HIS A 68 -6.81 -8.29 7.11
CA HIS A 68 -6.01 -7.51 6.18
C HIS A 68 -6.89 -6.65 5.27
N LYS A 69 -7.98 -7.20 4.73
CA LYS A 69 -8.96 -6.48 3.91
C LYS A 69 -9.52 -5.24 4.61
N LYS A 70 -9.86 -5.36 5.90
CA LYS A 70 -10.35 -4.21 6.68
C LYS A 70 -9.24 -3.17 6.83
N TYR A 71 -8.05 -3.61 7.24
CA TYR A 71 -6.90 -2.74 7.46
C TYR A 71 -6.48 -1.99 6.18
N SER A 72 -6.40 -2.69 5.04
CA SER A 72 -6.07 -2.11 3.74
C SER A 72 -7.01 -0.97 3.35
N LYS A 73 -8.32 -1.15 3.53
CA LYS A 73 -9.32 -0.12 3.21
C LYS A 73 -9.20 1.09 4.13
N GLU A 74 -9.06 0.85 5.45
CA GLU A 74 -8.90 1.92 6.43
C GLU A 74 -7.64 2.74 6.15
N TRP A 75 -6.53 2.08 5.80
CA TRP A 75 -5.27 2.76 5.46
C TRP A 75 -5.40 3.59 4.17
N VAL A 76 -6.04 3.07 3.12
CA VAL A 76 -6.29 3.83 1.88
C VAL A 76 -7.16 5.05 2.13
N ILE A 77 -8.24 4.92 2.92
CA ILE A 77 -9.09 6.08 3.27
C ILE A 77 -8.30 7.10 4.07
N LYS A 78 -7.45 6.65 5.01
CA LYS A 78 -6.67 7.54 5.86
C LYS A 78 -5.66 8.37 5.07
N TYR A 79 -4.97 7.78 4.08
CA TYR A 79 -3.82 8.42 3.43
C TYR A 79 -4.04 8.80 1.96
N HIS A 80 -4.87 8.04 1.24
CA HIS A 80 -5.01 8.11 -0.21
C HIS A 80 -6.43 8.45 -0.66
N ASP A 81 -7.30 8.88 0.27
CA ASP A 81 -8.60 9.43 -0.09
C ASP A 81 -8.45 10.68 -0.96
N LEU A 82 -9.39 10.86 -1.89
CA LEU A 82 -9.41 11.98 -2.81
C LEU A 82 -9.38 13.32 -2.06
N HIS A 83 -10.10 13.44 -0.95
CA HIS A 83 -10.17 14.65 -0.16
C HIS A 83 -8.79 15.06 0.36
N ASN A 84 -7.97 14.12 0.85
CA ASN A 84 -6.62 14.41 1.32
C ASN A 84 -5.74 15.06 0.24
N THR A 85 -5.89 14.57 -1.00
CA THR A 85 -5.14 15.06 -2.16
C THR A 85 -5.65 16.44 -2.58
N VAL A 86 -6.97 16.59 -2.69
CA VAL A 86 -7.62 17.84 -3.08
C VAL A 86 -7.33 18.95 -2.07
N ASP A 87 -7.45 18.68 -0.78
CA ASP A 87 -7.18 19.65 0.29
C ASP A 87 -5.74 20.14 0.25
N SER A 88 -4.79 19.22 0.02
CA SER A 88 -3.37 19.57 -0.14
C SER A 88 -3.14 20.43 -1.38
N LEU A 89 -3.77 20.10 -2.51
CA LEU A 89 -3.66 20.85 -3.76
C LEU A 89 -4.24 22.27 -3.63
N TYR A 90 -5.46 22.39 -3.09
CA TYR A 90 -6.10 23.68 -2.90
C TYR A 90 -5.35 24.55 -1.90
N ARG A 91 -4.79 23.97 -0.83
CA ARG A 91 -3.88 24.69 0.06
C ARG A 91 -2.71 25.31 -0.70
N TYR A 92 -2.05 24.56 -1.59
CA TYR A 92 -0.95 25.10 -2.39
C TYR A 92 -1.37 26.23 -3.33
N TYR A 93 -2.58 26.16 -3.89
CA TYR A 93 -3.12 27.22 -4.75
C TYR A 93 -3.47 28.47 -3.94
N SER A 94 -4.10 28.33 -2.77
CA SER A 94 -4.42 29.44 -1.87
C SER A 94 -3.16 30.14 -1.34
N GLU A 95 -2.12 29.39 -0.95
CA GLU A 95 -0.83 29.95 -0.53
C GLU A 95 -0.18 30.82 -1.62
N ARG A 96 -0.42 30.48 -2.89
CA ARG A 96 0.08 31.21 -4.06
C ARG A 96 -0.89 32.27 -4.58
N LYS A 97 -2.05 32.44 -3.93
CA LYS A 97 -3.15 33.34 -4.33
C LYS A 97 -3.64 33.07 -5.75
N TRP A 98 -3.64 31.81 -6.16
CA TRP A 98 -4.20 31.38 -7.45
C TRP A 98 -5.72 31.16 -7.38
N VAL A 99 -6.22 30.89 -6.16
CA VAL A 99 -7.64 30.86 -5.77
C VAL A 99 -7.81 31.49 -4.40
#